data_AF-A0AAJ0FAP8-F1
#
_entry.id   AF-A0AAJ0FAP8-F1
#
_cell.length_a   1.000
_cell.length_b   1.000
_cell.length_c   1.000
_cell.angle_alpha   90.00
_cell.angle_beta   90.00
_cell.angle_gamma   90.00
#
_symmetry.space_group_name_H-M   'P 1'
#
loop_
_entity.id
_entity.type
_entity.pdbx_description
1 polymer ?
#
loop_
_entity_poly.entity_id
_entity_poly.type
_entity_poly.pdbx_seq_one_letter_code
_entity_poly.pdbx_strand_id
1 'polypeptide(L)'
;MATIAFKALSVFGGLIGGAIDLVNHLTGKNKKETDHHWERPSATDHRSPCPMLNALANHGYLPRDGKNVSLADLIVGFRDAINLAPDATLIVGLKALQASSTGKLVTLNLDDLAKHGIIEHDGSLTRHDIYSGDNHTFSPELFAAFISHFPAEGLITLEAAARTRKERLATAKTTNPEFSMSDQDEQFSSIETSSYLLVFGQGPEWSAPTEWIRTFFQEEKLPIEQGWRRSDKVLGTGDLFAVKKKVDAVA
;
A
#
# COMPACT_ATOMS: atom_id res chain seq x y z
N MET A 1 8.88 23.41 -17.14
CA MET A 1 7.74 23.62 -16.22
C MET A 1 7.62 22.54 -15.14
N ALA A 2 7.97 21.27 -15.39
CA ALA A 2 7.98 20.20 -14.38
C ALA A 2 8.87 20.45 -13.15
N THR A 3 9.99 21.17 -13.31
CA THR A 3 10.99 21.41 -12.24
C THR A 3 10.52 22.41 -11.17
N ILE A 4 9.61 23.32 -11.50
CA ILE A 4 9.08 24.33 -10.56
C ILE A 4 7.92 23.74 -9.74
N ALA A 5 7.07 22.92 -10.36
CA ALA A 5 6.03 22.16 -9.66
C ALA A 5 6.62 21.17 -8.63
N PHE A 6 7.74 20.53 -8.96
CA PHE A 6 8.42 19.59 -8.07
C PHE A 6 9.07 20.29 -6.86
N LYS A 7 9.68 21.47 -7.06
CA LYS A 7 10.24 22.28 -5.96
C LYS A 7 9.13 22.85 -5.06
N ALA A 8 8.01 23.30 -5.64
CA ALA A 8 6.85 23.73 -4.87
C ALA A 8 6.33 22.58 -3.98
N LEU A 9 6.13 21.38 -4.52
CA LEU A 9 5.69 20.22 -3.74
C LEU A 9 6.63 19.87 -2.58
N SER A 10 7.96 19.95 -2.77
CA SER A 10 8.94 19.66 -1.71
C SER A 10 8.92 20.65 -0.54
N VAL A 11 8.71 21.95 -0.82
CA VAL A 11 8.56 22.99 0.21
C VAL A 11 7.21 22.85 0.91
N PHE A 12 6.16 22.48 0.17
CA PHE A 12 4.85 22.14 0.74
C PHE A 12 4.92 20.89 1.64
N GLY A 13 5.71 19.87 1.30
CA GLY A 13 5.87 18.67 2.12
C GLY A 13 6.43 18.94 3.52
N GLY A 14 7.41 19.84 3.64
CA GLY A 14 7.95 20.27 4.94
C GLY A 14 6.96 21.09 5.78
N LEU A 15 6.23 22.00 5.14
CA LEU A 15 5.17 22.80 5.79
C LEU A 15 3.99 21.92 6.23
N ILE A 16 3.61 20.92 5.44
CA ILE A 16 2.56 19.96 5.75
C ILE A 16 2.98 19.07 6.93
N GLY A 17 4.22 18.58 6.95
CA GLY A 17 4.76 17.82 8.07
C GLY A 17 4.68 18.60 9.39
N GLY A 18 5.17 19.84 9.40
CA GLY A 18 5.10 20.70 10.59
C GLY A 18 3.67 21.05 11.02
N ALA A 19 2.76 21.27 10.06
CA ALA A 19 1.34 21.51 10.36
C ALA A 19 0.64 20.27 10.94
N ILE A 20 0.96 19.07 10.45
CA ILE A 20 0.42 17.80 10.97
C ILE A 20 0.90 17.55 12.39
N ASP A 21 2.21 17.73 12.65
CA ASP A 21 2.76 17.57 13.99
C ASP A 21 2.12 18.56 14.99
N LEU A 22 1.87 19.80 14.55
CA LEU A 22 1.14 20.80 15.33
C LEU A 22 -0.31 20.39 15.59
N VAL A 23 -1.04 19.88 14.58
CA VAL A 23 -2.42 19.40 14.74
C VAL A 23 -2.50 18.22 15.71
N ASN A 24 -1.57 17.27 15.63
CA ASN A 24 -1.51 16.14 16.56
C ASN A 24 -1.25 16.61 18.00
N HIS A 25 -0.35 17.58 18.19
CA HIS A 25 -0.11 18.21 19.49
C HIS A 25 -1.35 18.92 20.04
N LEU A 26 -2.04 19.71 19.21
CA LEU A 26 -3.22 20.49 19.61
C LEU A 26 -4.47 19.65 19.86
N THR A 27 -4.61 18.51 19.17
CA THR A 27 -5.78 17.62 19.31
C THR A 27 -5.62 16.60 20.43
N GLY A 28 -4.50 16.61 21.17
CA GLY A 28 -4.27 15.67 22.27
C GLY A 28 -4.08 14.23 21.80
N LYS A 29 -3.81 13.99 20.50
CA LYS A 29 -3.20 12.76 20.01
C LYS A 29 -1.74 12.73 20.48
N ASN A 30 -1.56 12.63 21.79
CA ASN A 30 -0.27 12.32 22.38
C ASN A 30 0.20 11.03 21.72
N LYS A 31 1.42 11.05 21.18
CA LYS A 31 2.14 9.89 20.68
C LYS A 31 2.27 8.93 21.85
N LYS A 32 1.25 8.10 22.07
CA LYS A 32 1.36 6.96 22.97
C LYS A 32 2.44 6.14 22.29
N GLU A 33 3.62 6.06 22.88
CA GLU A 33 4.67 5.15 22.44
C GLU A 33 4.11 3.74 22.63
N THR A 34 3.35 3.30 21.63
CA THR A 34 3.06 1.89 21.44
C THR A 34 4.31 1.33 20.81
N ASP A 35 4.83 0.23 21.33
CA ASP A 35 6.06 -0.43 20.84
C ASP A 35 5.93 -1.00 19.40
N HIS A 36 4.89 -0.60 18.66
CA HIS A 36 4.49 -1.03 17.34
C HIS A 36 4.55 -2.55 17.13
N HIS A 37 4.35 -3.35 18.20
CA HIS A 37 4.25 -4.79 18.06
C HIS A 37 3.03 -5.16 17.21
N TRP A 38 3.18 -6.26 16.48
CA TRP A 38 2.10 -6.79 15.66
C TRP A 38 1.03 -7.45 16.54
N GLU A 39 -0.23 -7.12 16.27
CA GLU A 39 -1.40 -7.73 16.87
C GLU A 39 -2.37 -8.13 15.75
N ARG A 40 -2.93 -9.35 15.85
CA ARG A 40 -3.96 -9.83 14.93
C ARG A 40 -5.22 -8.95 15.06
N PRO A 41 -5.87 -8.56 13.96
CA PRO A 41 -7.15 -7.86 14.04
C PRO A 41 -8.23 -8.73 14.70
N SER A 42 -9.09 -8.10 15.49
CA SER A 42 -10.33 -8.71 15.96
C SER A 42 -11.38 -8.74 14.84
N ALA A 43 -12.45 -9.53 15.03
CA ALA A 43 -13.57 -9.59 14.08
C ALA A 43 -14.33 -8.25 13.93
N THR A 44 -14.14 -7.30 14.84
CA THR A 44 -14.79 -5.98 14.79
C THR A 44 -13.92 -4.88 14.22
N ASP A 45 -12.66 -5.20 13.89
CA ASP A 45 -11.70 -4.24 13.35
C ASP A 45 -11.82 -4.18 11.83
N HIS A 46 -11.76 -2.96 11.29
CA HIS A 46 -11.88 -2.73 9.87
C HIS A 46 -10.50 -2.86 9.23
N ARG A 47 -10.43 -3.57 8.12
CA ARG A 47 -9.24 -3.71 7.28
C ARG A 47 -9.59 -3.30 5.87
N SER A 48 -8.60 -3.13 5.01
CA SER A 48 -8.72 -2.68 3.62
C SER A 48 -8.31 -3.78 2.65
N PRO A 49 -8.54 -3.64 1.33
CA PRO A 49 -7.88 -4.49 0.33
C PRO A 49 -6.36 -4.24 0.23
N CYS A 50 -5.83 -3.18 0.88
CA CYS A 50 -4.41 -2.85 0.86
C CYS A 50 -3.64 -3.54 2.00
N PRO A 51 -2.72 -4.48 1.69
CA PRO A 51 -1.97 -5.19 2.73
C PRO A 51 -1.08 -4.26 3.58
N MET A 52 -0.61 -3.15 3.02
CA MET A 52 0.23 -2.20 3.77
C MET A 52 -0.58 -1.42 4.82
N LEU A 53 -1.77 -0.91 4.47
CA LEU A 53 -2.63 -0.25 5.46
C LEU A 53 -3.02 -1.19 6.60
N ASN A 54 -3.28 -2.46 6.25
CA ASN A 54 -3.60 -3.49 7.21
C ASN A 54 -2.42 -3.78 8.13
N ALA A 55 -1.21 -3.88 7.59
CA ALA A 55 0.02 -4.01 8.37
C ALA A 55 0.23 -2.83 9.31
N LEU A 56 0.05 -1.60 8.83
CA LEU A 56 0.17 -0.41 9.66
C LEU A 56 -0.86 -0.40 10.82
N ALA A 57 -2.11 -0.82 10.59
CA ALA A 57 -3.09 -0.97 11.66
C ALA A 57 -2.75 -2.13 12.63
N ASN A 58 -2.29 -3.28 12.11
CA ASN A 58 -1.84 -4.42 12.90
C ASN A 58 -0.61 -4.11 13.74
N HIS A 59 0.20 -3.13 13.35
CA HIS A 59 1.34 -2.62 14.12
C HIS A 59 1.02 -1.33 14.91
N GLY A 60 -0.22 -0.85 14.88
CA GLY A 60 -0.64 0.35 15.62
C GLY A 60 -0.02 1.66 15.12
N TYR A 61 0.52 1.70 13.90
CA TYR A 61 0.86 2.95 13.21
C TYR A 61 -0.38 3.71 12.74
N LEU A 62 -1.47 2.98 12.54
CA LEU A 62 -2.83 3.50 12.36
C LEU A 62 -3.71 3.03 13.54
N PRO A 63 -4.90 3.62 13.76
CA PRO A 63 -5.88 3.06 14.68
C PRO A 63 -6.06 1.56 14.45
N ARG A 64 -5.80 0.74 15.48
CA ARG A 64 -5.82 -0.74 15.36
C ARG A 64 -7.18 -1.27 14.91
N ASP A 65 -8.25 -0.58 15.28
CA ASP A 65 -9.63 -0.88 14.89
C ASP A 65 -9.96 -0.49 13.45
N GLY A 66 -9.06 0.22 12.75
CA GLY A 66 -9.21 0.67 11.37
C GLY A 66 -10.35 1.67 11.13
N LYS A 67 -10.89 2.29 12.19
CA LYS A 67 -12.05 3.20 12.12
C LYS A 67 -11.61 4.65 12.24
N ASN A 68 -12.34 5.54 11.56
CA ASN A 68 -12.10 6.99 11.59
C ASN A 68 -10.63 7.40 11.34
N VAL A 69 -9.93 6.67 10.47
CA VAL A 69 -8.53 6.95 10.12
C VAL A 69 -8.49 8.26 9.35
N SER A 70 -7.79 9.26 9.88
CA SER A 70 -7.66 10.56 9.21
C SER A 70 -6.56 10.56 8.16
N LEU A 71 -6.62 11.49 7.21
CA LEU A 71 -5.54 11.72 6.25
C LEU A 71 -4.19 12.01 6.94
N ALA A 72 -4.22 12.68 8.09
CA ALA A 72 -3.03 12.90 8.91
C ALA A 72 -2.48 11.60 9.53
N ASP A 73 -3.36 10.70 9.98
CA ASP A 73 -2.97 9.36 10.47
C ASP A 73 -2.29 8.57 9.36
N LEU A 74 -2.81 8.60 8.13
CA LEU A 74 -2.18 7.96 6.98
C LEU A 74 -0.76 8.50 6.75
N ILE A 75 -0.60 9.83 6.68
CA ILE A 75 0.70 10.46 6.42
C ILE A 75 1.72 10.10 7.51
N VAL A 76 1.34 10.21 8.79
CA VAL A 76 2.21 9.89 9.92
C VAL A 76 2.51 8.39 9.96
N GLY A 77 1.50 7.53 9.80
CA GLY A 77 1.66 6.08 9.86
C GLY A 77 2.59 5.55 8.78
N PHE A 78 2.44 6.01 7.52
CA PHE A 78 3.35 5.63 6.43
C PHE A 78 4.77 6.18 6.61
N ARG A 79 4.92 7.42 7.08
CA ARG A 79 6.24 8.00 7.39
C ARG A 79 6.95 7.21 8.49
N ASP A 80 6.24 6.92 9.57
CA ASP A 80 6.83 6.28 10.74
C ASP A 80 7.09 4.78 10.49
N ALA A 81 6.21 4.08 9.77
CA ALA A 81 6.37 2.65 9.48
C ALA A 81 7.39 2.33 8.38
N ILE A 82 7.34 3.05 7.25
CA ILE A 82 8.11 2.68 6.04
C ILE A 82 8.92 3.85 5.43
N ASN A 83 8.93 5.02 6.09
CA ASN A 83 9.62 6.23 5.63
C ASN A 83 9.09 6.77 4.29
N LEU A 84 7.81 6.58 4.00
CA LEU A 84 7.18 7.14 2.79
C LEU A 84 7.04 8.66 2.92
N ALA A 85 7.32 9.37 1.83
CA ALA A 85 7.16 10.81 1.76
C ALA A 85 5.67 11.23 1.89
N PRO A 86 5.36 12.31 2.62
CA PRO A 86 3.97 12.76 2.82
C PRO A 86 3.19 13.05 1.54
N ASP A 87 3.86 13.52 0.49
CA ASP A 87 3.25 13.84 -0.80
C ASP A 87 2.73 12.58 -1.52
N ALA A 88 3.47 11.48 -1.46
CA ALA A 88 3.04 10.19 -1.98
C ALA A 88 1.75 9.71 -1.29
N THR A 89 1.68 9.81 0.03
CA THR A 89 0.47 9.47 0.80
C THR A 89 -0.69 10.42 0.51
N LEU A 90 -0.41 11.73 0.38
CA LEU A 90 -1.45 12.73 0.15
C LEU A 90 -2.21 12.48 -1.16
N ILE A 91 -1.52 12.14 -2.25
CA ILE A 91 -2.13 11.90 -3.55
C ILE A 91 -3.16 10.75 -3.47
N VAL A 92 -2.76 9.61 -2.91
CA VAL A 92 -3.64 8.43 -2.80
C VAL A 92 -4.70 8.62 -1.72
N GLY A 93 -4.33 9.27 -0.60
CA GLY A 93 -5.24 9.55 0.51
C GLY A 93 -6.41 10.46 0.12
N LEU A 94 -6.20 11.45 -0.75
CA LEU A 94 -7.28 12.29 -1.26
C LEU A 94 -8.26 11.50 -2.16
N LYS A 95 -7.77 10.52 -2.93
CA LYS A 95 -8.63 9.60 -3.69
C LYS A 95 -9.41 8.68 -2.74
N ALA A 96 -8.74 8.15 -1.71
CA ALA A 96 -9.31 7.26 -0.71
C ALA A 96 -10.49 7.89 0.05
N LEU A 97 -10.42 9.18 0.37
CA LEU A 97 -11.50 9.91 1.04
C LEU A 97 -12.82 9.94 0.23
N GLN A 98 -12.79 9.74 -1.09
CA GLN A 98 -14.00 9.66 -1.92
C GLN A 98 -14.84 8.41 -1.63
N ALA A 99 -14.25 7.39 -1.00
CA ALA A 99 -14.94 6.19 -0.57
C ALA A 99 -15.55 6.29 0.84
N SER A 100 -15.21 7.36 1.60
CA SER A 100 -15.50 7.46 3.03
C SER A 100 -16.99 7.31 3.37
N SER A 101 -17.27 6.46 4.36
CA SER A 101 -18.60 6.30 4.97
C SER A 101 -18.74 7.02 6.32
N THR A 102 -17.67 7.64 6.83
CA THR A 102 -17.62 8.20 8.20
C THR A 102 -18.48 9.44 8.42
N GLY A 103 -18.97 10.07 7.34
CA GLY A 103 -19.68 11.36 7.39
C GLY A 103 -18.78 12.56 7.72
N LYS A 104 -17.46 12.40 7.78
CA LYS A 104 -16.47 13.46 8.03
C LYS A 104 -15.59 13.67 6.80
N LEU A 105 -15.17 14.91 6.56
CA LEU A 105 -14.45 15.30 5.34
C LEU A 105 -13.04 14.69 5.20
N VAL A 106 -12.39 14.35 6.31
CA VAL A 106 -10.95 14.02 6.34
C VAL A 106 -10.65 12.67 6.97
N THR A 107 -11.67 11.83 7.20
CA THR A 107 -11.50 10.48 7.74
C THR A 107 -12.18 9.44 6.87
N LEU A 108 -11.72 8.20 6.96
CA LEU A 108 -12.33 7.01 6.36
C LEU A 108 -12.24 5.83 7.33
N ASN A 109 -13.06 4.80 7.13
CA ASN A 109 -12.80 3.48 7.69
C ASN A 109 -11.99 2.66 6.68
N LEU A 110 -11.09 1.78 7.11
CA LEU A 110 -10.21 1.07 6.18
C LEU A 110 -10.96 0.18 5.18
N ASP A 111 -12.12 -0.36 5.56
CA ASP A 111 -12.99 -1.17 4.71
C ASP A 111 -13.77 -0.35 3.67
N ASP A 112 -13.90 0.97 3.85
CA ASP A 112 -14.43 1.87 2.81
C ASP A 112 -13.64 1.71 1.50
N LEU A 113 -12.35 1.37 1.60
CA LEU A 113 -11.47 1.23 0.45
C LEU A 113 -11.75 0.00 -0.41
N ALA A 114 -12.66 -0.90 0.01
CA ALA A 114 -13.19 -1.97 -0.84
C ALA A 114 -14.19 -1.47 -1.89
N LYS A 115 -14.60 -0.20 -1.83
CA LYS A 115 -15.49 0.39 -2.83
C LYS A 115 -14.83 0.36 -4.22
N HIS A 116 -15.32 -0.52 -5.07
CA HIS A 116 -14.84 -0.74 -6.42
C HIS A 116 -14.89 0.53 -7.28
N GLY A 117 -13.85 0.75 -8.08
CA GLY A 117 -13.76 1.85 -9.05
C GLY A 117 -13.30 3.20 -8.47
N ILE A 118 -12.97 3.28 -7.17
CA ILE A 118 -12.31 4.45 -6.58
C ILE A 118 -10.80 4.26 -6.56
N ILE A 119 -10.31 3.25 -5.84
CA ILE A 119 -8.91 2.80 -5.85
C ILE A 119 -8.87 1.30 -6.11
N GLU A 120 -9.73 0.56 -5.41
CA GLU A 120 -9.90 -0.88 -5.64
C GLU A 120 -10.37 -1.13 -7.08
N HIS A 121 -9.75 -2.14 -7.68
CA HIS A 121 -9.89 -2.52 -9.08
C HIS A 121 -9.69 -4.03 -9.27
N ASP A 122 -10.17 -4.53 -10.40
CA ASP A 122 -10.02 -5.94 -10.77
C ASP A 122 -8.55 -6.33 -11.03
N GLY A 123 -8.27 -7.63 -11.04
CA GLY A 123 -6.93 -8.14 -11.33
C GLY A 123 -5.93 -7.97 -10.18
N SER A 124 -6.43 -7.85 -8.95
CA SER A 124 -5.64 -7.79 -7.73
C SER A 124 -4.78 -9.05 -7.52
N LEU A 125 -3.56 -8.88 -6.98
CA LEU A 125 -2.63 -10.00 -6.77
C LEU A 125 -3.13 -11.03 -5.74
N THR A 126 -3.88 -10.58 -4.73
CA THR A 126 -4.26 -11.41 -3.58
C THR A 126 -5.72 -11.28 -3.16
N ARG A 127 -6.53 -10.50 -3.90
CA ARG A 127 -7.97 -10.31 -3.68
C ARG A 127 -8.71 -10.73 -4.95
N HIS A 128 -9.91 -11.29 -4.80
CA HIS A 128 -10.75 -11.60 -5.95
C HIS A 128 -11.29 -10.31 -6.56
N ASP A 129 -11.70 -10.39 -7.82
CA ASP A 129 -12.39 -9.30 -8.50
C ASP A 129 -13.81 -9.14 -7.92
N ILE A 130 -14.40 -7.94 -7.97
CA ILE A 130 -15.71 -7.67 -7.36
C ILE A 130 -16.84 -8.55 -7.92
N TYR A 131 -16.68 -9.03 -9.16
CA TYR A 131 -17.55 -10.01 -9.79
C TYR A 131 -17.75 -11.27 -8.93
N SER A 132 -16.77 -11.65 -8.11
CA SER A 132 -16.84 -12.80 -7.20
C SER A 132 -17.60 -12.51 -5.90
N GLY A 133 -17.99 -11.26 -5.65
CA GLY A 133 -18.74 -10.80 -4.47
C GLY A 133 -17.90 -10.29 -3.30
N ASP A 134 -16.60 -10.63 -3.24
CA ASP A 134 -15.66 -10.15 -2.21
C ASP A 134 -14.32 -9.75 -2.84
N ASN A 135 -14.09 -8.45 -2.96
CA ASN A 135 -12.85 -7.83 -3.46
C ASN A 135 -11.91 -7.33 -2.36
N HIS A 136 -12.18 -7.71 -1.11
CA HIS A 136 -11.53 -7.16 0.08
C HIS A 136 -10.65 -8.18 0.78
N THR A 137 -11.18 -9.38 1.01
CA THR A 137 -10.54 -10.40 1.83
C THR A 137 -9.31 -10.98 1.14
N PHE A 138 -8.23 -11.18 1.89
CA PHE A 138 -7.05 -11.92 1.40
C PHE A 138 -7.46 -13.32 0.96
N SER A 139 -7.12 -13.68 -0.28
CA SER A 139 -7.37 -14.99 -0.88
C SER A 139 -6.09 -15.85 -0.83
N PRO A 140 -6.06 -16.93 -0.02
CA PRO A 140 -4.94 -17.86 0.00
C PRO A 140 -4.70 -18.53 -1.36
N GLU A 141 -5.75 -18.75 -2.16
CA GLU A 141 -5.67 -19.31 -3.50
C GLU A 141 -4.93 -18.38 -4.46
N LEU A 142 -5.38 -17.11 -4.55
CA LEU A 142 -4.74 -16.13 -5.43
C LEU A 142 -3.31 -15.84 -4.98
N PHE A 143 -3.06 -15.81 -3.66
CA PHE A 143 -1.70 -15.69 -3.15
C PHE A 143 -0.84 -16.90 -3.49
N ALA A 144 -1.37 -18.13 -3.42
CA ALA A 144 -0.65 -19.33 -3.83
C ALA A 144 -0.30 -19.29 -5.32
N ALA A 145 -1.22 -18.83 -6.17
CA ALA A 145 -0.97 -18.60 -7.59
C ALA A 145 0.14 -17.55 -7.78
N PHE A 146 0.02 -16.37 -7.15
CA PHE A 146 1.01 -15.29 -7.20
C PHE A 146 2.41 -15.77 -6.76
N ILE A 147 2.52 -16.39 -5.58
CA ILE A 147 3.81 -16.73 -5.00
C ILE A 147 4.50 -17.91 -5.71
N SER A 148 3.76 -18.70 -6.50
CA SER A 148 4.29 -19.84 -7.26
C SER A 148 5.26 -19.46 -8.37
N HIS A 149 5.25 -18.19 -8.80
CA HIS A 149 6.18 -17.67 -9.81
C HIS A 149 7.60 -17.41 -9.27
N PHE A 150 7.81 -17.57 -7.96
CA PHE A 150 9.05 -17.19 -7.29
C PHE A 150 9.67 -18.37 -6.54
N PRO A 151 11.01 -18.37 -6.37
CA PRO A 151 11.66 -19.40 -5.59
C PRO A 151 11.21 -19.33 -4.13
N ALA A 152 10.95 -20.50 -3.51
CA ALA A 152 10.52 -20.58 -2.11
C ALA A 152 11.56 -19.95 -1.17
N GLU A 153 12.85 -20.22 -1.43
CA GLU A 153 14.00 -19.59 -0.81
C GLU A 153 14.75 -18.77 -1.87
N GLY A 154 14.90 -17.46 -1.65
CA GLY A 154 15.56 -16.58 -2.60
C GLY A 154 14.89 -15.22 -2.70
N LEU A 155 15.00 -14.62 -3.88
CA LEU A 155 14.53 -13.27 -4.14
C LEU A 155 13.45 -13.24 -5.22
N ILE A 156 12.45 -12.41 -5.00
CA ILE A 156 11.53 -11.89 -6.00
C ILE A 156 12.25 -10.77 -6.74
N THR A 157 12.64 -11.02 -7.98
CA THR A 157 13.24 -9.99 -8.84
C THR A 157 12.15 -9.07 -9.39
N LEU A 158 12.52 -7.83 -9.71
CA LEU A 158 11.63 -6.88 -10.35
C LEU A 158 11.03 -7.44 -11.65
N GLU A 159 11.84 -8.13 -12.44
CA GLU A 159 11.43 -8.69 -13.72
C GLU A 159 10.39 -9.82 -13.55
N ALA A 160 10.60 -10.71 -12.58
CA ALA A 160 9.64 -11.76 -12.27
C ALA A 160 8.33 -11.16 -11.73
N ALA A 161 8.42 -10.21 -10.80
CA ALA A 161 7.27 -9.50 -10.24
C ALA A 161 6.42 -8.79 -11.32
N ALA A 162 7.07 -8.15 -12.28
CA ALA A 162 6.41 -7.47 -13.39
C ALA A 162 5.67 -8.46 -14.31
N ARG A 163 6.32 -9.57 -14.70
CA ARG A 163 5.68 -10.63 -15.49
C ARG A 163 4.46 -11.22 -14.78
N THR A 164 4.62 -11.59 -13.51
CA THR A 164 3.53 -12.17 -12.71
C THR A 164 2.34 -11.20 -12.59
N ARG A 165 2.59 -9.89 -12.45
CA ARG A 165 1.50 -8.90 -12.47
C ARG A 165 0.75 -8.90 -13.80
N LYS A 166 1.47 -8.91 -14.94
CA LYS A 166 0.83 -8.96 -16.27
C LYS A 166 0.02 -10.24 -16.48
N GLU A 167 0.57 -11.37 -16.07
CA GLU A 167 -0.12 -12.66 -16.13
C GLU A 167 -1.41 -12.64 -15.30
N ARG A 168 -1.37 -12.11 -14.07
CA ARG A 168 -2.58 -11.97 -13.24
C ARG A 168 -3.65 -11.11 -13.91
N LEU A 169 -3.27 -9.98 -14.53
CA LEU A 169 -4.21 -9.13 -15.27
C LEU A 169 -4.79 -9.86 -16.49
N ALA A 170 -3.97 -10.60 -17.23
CA ALA A 170 -4.44 -11.39 -18.37
C ALA A 170 -5.42 -12.48 -17.93
N THR A 171 -5.11 -13.21 -16.85
CA THR A 171 -6.03 -14.19 -16.25
C THR A 171 -7.34 -13.51 -15.85
N ALA A 172 -7.29 -12.39 -15.13
CA ALA A 172 -8.48 -11.64 -14.71
C ALA A 172 -9.40 -11.32 -15.90
N LYS A 173 -8.83 -10.72 -16.95
CA LYS A 173 -9.51 -10.37 -18.20
C LYS A 173 -10.18 -11.57 -18.86
N THR A 174 -9.61 -12.77 -18.73
CA THR A 174 -10.16 -13.99 -19.35
C THR A 174 -11.20 -14.70 -18.50
N THR A 175 -11.11 -14.62 -17.17
CA THR A 175 -11.96 -15.39 -16.24
C THR A 175 -13.11 -14.59 -15.65
N ASN A 176 -13.02 -13.27 -15.65
CA ASN A 176 -14.06 -12.37 -15.19
C ASN A 176 -14.82 -11.77 -16.40
N PRO A 177 -16.07 -12.17 -16.68
CA PRO A 177 -16.84 -11.64 -17.80
C PRO A 177 -17.26 -10.17 -17.63
N GLU A 178 -17.16 -9.62 -16.42
CA GLU A 178 -17.44 -8.23 -16.09
C GLU A 178 -16.15 -7.43 -15.79
N PHE A 179 -15.00 -7.96 -16.21
CA PHE A 179 -13.70 -7.34 -15.94
C PHE A 179 -13.68 -5.86 -16.35
N SER A 180 -13.33 -5.00 -15.40
CA SER A 180 -13.29 -3.56 -15.62
C SER A 180 -12.04 -2.94 -15.01
N MET A 181 -11.23 -2.31 -15.87
CA MET A 181 -10.12 -1.46 -15.46
C MET A 181 -10.02 -0.27 -16.41
N SER A 182 -9.95 0.93 -15.84
CA SER A 182 -9.56 2.12 -16.59
C SER A 182 -8.05 2.15 -16.82
N ASP A 183 -7.59 3.01 -17.74
CA ASP A 183 -6.15 3.27 -17.91
C ASP A 183 -5.49 3.68 -16.58
N GLN A 184 -6.23 4.42 -15.74
CA GLN A 184 -5.74 4.82 -14.42
C GLN A 184 -5.58 3.63 -13.48
N ASP A 185 -6.50 2.66 -13.50
CA ASP A 185 -6.41 1.45 -12.68
C ASP A 185 -5.23 0.58 -13.13
N GLU A 186 -4.97 0.49 -14.44
CA GLU A 186 -3.78 -0.21 -14.94
C GLU A 186 -2.49 0.47 -14.46
N GLN A 187 -2.45 1.82 -14.39
CA GLN A 187 -1.32 2.53 -13.79
C GLN A 187 -1.17 2.24 -12.29
N PHE A 188 -2.27 2.20 -11.53
CA PHE A 188 -2.26 1.87 -10.09
C PHE A 188 -1.79 0.43 -9.85
N SER A 189 -2.25 -0.50 -10.67
CA SER A 189 -1.82 -1.89 -10.66
C SER A 189 -0.29 -2.03 -10.78
N SER A 190 0.35 -1.32 -11.73
CA SER A 190 1.82 -1.27 -11.81
C SER A 190 2.47 -0.60 -10.58
N ILE A 191 1.85 0.45 -10.02
CA ILE A 191 2.34 1.16 -8.83
C ILE A 191 2.35 0.23 -7.61
N GLU A 192 1.35 -0.61 -7.42
CA GLU A 192 1.28 -1.54 -6.29
C GLU A 192 2.41 -2.57 -6.33
N THR A 193 2.73 -3.12 -7.51
CA THR A 193 3.90 -4.00 -7.70
C THR A 193 5.19 -3.26 -7.37
N SER A 194 5.29 -2.02 -7.85
CA SER A 194 6.45 -1.16 -7.59
C SER A 194 6.59 -0.79 -6.10
N SER A 195 5.48 -0.67 -5.38
CA SER A 195 5.44 -0.23 -3.99
C SER A 195 6.02 -1.29 -3.07
N TYR A 196 5.62 -2.56 -3.20
CA TYR A 196 6.20 -3.60 -2.35
C TYR A 196 7.68 -3.85 -2.68
N LEU A 197 8.09 -3.72 -3.95
CA LEU A 197 9.50 -3.81 -4.34
C LEU A 197 10.31 -2.62 -3.80
N LEU A 198 9.74 -1.42 -3.77
CA LEU A 198 10.40 -0.25 -3.19
C LEU A 198 10.59 -0.39 -1.67
N VAL A 199 9.61 -0.98 -0.97
CA VAL A 199 9.63 -1.11 0.50
C VAL A 199 10.46 -2.30 0.98
N PHE A 200 10.39 -3.44 0.28
CA PHE A 200 11.02 -4.70 0.71
C PHE A 200 12.21 -5.11 -0.16
N GLY A 201 12.41 -4.47 -1.30
CA GLY A 201 13.52 -4.76 -2.20
C GLY A 201 14.87 -4.29 -1.65
N GLN A 202 15.91 -5.03 -2.01
CA GLN A 202 17.29 -4.75 -1.61
C GLN A 202 18.13 -4.33 -2.80
N GLY A 203 19.11 -3.45 -2.53
CA GLY A 203 20.09 -3.01 -3.51
C GLY A 203 19.49 -2.24 -4.70
N PRO A 204 20.28 -2.02 -5.76
CA PRO A 204 19.85 -1.26 -6.93
C PRO A 204 18.85 -2.00 -7.82
N GLU A 205 18.66 -3.30 -7.62
CA GLU A 205 17.78 -4.17 -8.43
C GLU A 205 16.38 -4.35 -7.81
N TRP A 206 16.11 -3.74 -6.65
CA TRP A 206 14.85 -3.83 -5.91
C TRP A 206 14.33 -5.26 -5.71
N SER A 207 15.25 -6.22 -5.55
CA SER A 207 14.88 -7.63 -5.38
C SER A 207 14.54 -7.90 -3.92
N ALA A 208 13.35 -8.42 -3.66
CA ALA A 208 12.82 -8.61 -2.31
C ALA A 208 12.93 -10.08 -1.88
N PRO A 209 13.40 -10.42 -0.67
CA PRO A 209 13.34 -11.77 -0.15
C PRO A 209 11.91 -12.34 -0.23
N THR A 210 11.75 -13.53 -0.83
CA THR A 210 10.42 -14.16 -0.99
C THR A 210 9.71 -14.32 0.35
N GLU A 211 10.47 -14.65 1.40
CA GLU A 211 9.97 -14.83 2.77
C GLU A 211 9.33 -13.54 3.33
N TRP A 212 9.95 -12.37 3.08
CA TRP A 212 9.42 -11.08 3.50
C TRP A 212 8.08 -10.78 2.82
N ILE A 213 7.95 -11.10 1.54
CA ILE A 213 6.71 -10.91 0.78
C ILE A 213 5.62 -11.89 1.24
N ARG A 214 5.97 -13.12 1.64
CA ARG A 214 5.03 -14.05 2.28
C ARG A 214 4.46 -13.48 3.58
N THR A 215 5.32 -13.10 4.52
CA THR A 215 4.86 -12.52 5.79
C THR A 215 4.04 -11.26 5.56
N PHE A 216 4.47 -10.39 4.64
CA PHE A 216 3.73 -9.17 4.32
C PHE A 216 2.31 -9.45 3.80
N PHE A 217 2.13 -10.30 2.80
CA PHE A 217 0.80 -10.53 2.22
C PHE A 217 -0.07 -11.46 3.06
N GLN A 218 0.48 -12.52 3.66
CA GLN A 218 -0.30 -13.54 4.36
C GLN A 218 -0.69 -13.11 5.77
N GLU A 219 0.18 -12.35 6.45
CA GLU A 219 -0.03 -11.94 7.84
C GLU A 219 -0.36 -10.46 7.96
N GLU A 220 -0.19 -9.68 6.88
CA GLU A 220 -0.29 -8.22 6.92
C GLU A 220 0.58 -7.71 8.06
N LYS A 221 1.87 -8.09 8.00
CA LYS A 221 2.89 -7.89 9.03
C LYS A 221 4.17 -7.36 8.37
N LEU A 222 4.82 -6.40 9.01
CA LEU A 222 6.16 -5.97 8.60
C LEU A 222 7.18 -7.06 8.99
N PRO A 223 8.06 -7.52 8.08
CA PRO A 223 8.95 -8.67 8.28
C PRO A 223 10.18 -8.37 9.17
N ILE A 224 9.97 -7.67 10.29
CA ILE A 224 11.02 -7.17 11.20
C ILE A 224 11.80 -8.34 11.82
N GLU A 225 11.10 -9.40 12.23
CA GLU A 225 11.70 -10.62 12.81
C GLU A 225 12.60 -11.37 11.80
N GLN A 226 12.34 -11.18 10.51
CA GLN A 226 13.13 -11.76 9.40
C GLN A 226 14.27 -10.83 8.95
N GLY A 227 14.54 -9.77 9.73
CA GLY A 227 15.64 -8.84 9.48
C GLY A 227 15.31 -7.66 8.56
N TRP A 228 14.06 -7.50 8.12
CA TRP A 228 13.67 -6.29 7.40
C TRP A 228 13.77 -5.06 8.33
N ARG A 229 14.21 -3.94 7.75
CA ARG A 229 14.27 -2.66 8.44
C ARG A 229 13.65 -1.59 7.54
N ARG A 230 12.91 -0.68 8.17
CA ARG A 230 12.47 0.58 7.56
C ARG A 230 13.66 1.27 6.91
N SER A 231 13.48 1.80 5.69
CA SER A 231 14.50 2.56 4.98
C SER A 231 14.95 3.79 5.76
N ASP A 232 16.26 4.04 5.85
CA ASP A 232 16.82 5.28 6.39
C ASP A 232 16.61 6.47 5.44
N LYS A 233 16.41 6.19 4.14
CA LYS A 233 16.08 7.19 3.14
C LYS A 233 14.58 7.36 3.02
N VAL A 234 14.13 8.60 2.91
CA VAL A 234 12.74 8.92 2.57
C VAL A 234 12.42 8.32 1.21
N LEU A 235 11.37 7.50 1.14
CA LEU A 235 10.87 6.90 -0.10
C LEU A 235 9.91 7.89 -0.75
N GLY A 236 10.37 8.58 -1.80
CA GLY A 236 9.58 9.61 -2.48
C GLY A 236 8.75 9.07 -3.64
N THR A 237 7.80 9.89 -4.12
CA THR A 237 7.06 9.61 -5.36
C THR A 237 8.00 9.40 -6.56
N GLY A 238 9.15 10.09 -6.59
CA GLY A 238 10.17 9.91 -7.63
C GLY A 238 10.79 8.51 -7.64
N ASP A 239 11.09 7.95 -6.46
CA ASP A 239 11.64 6.59 -6.33
C ASP A 239 10.61 5.55 -6.78
N LEU A 240 9.35 5.72 -6.37
CA LEU A 240 8.25 4.86 -6.77
C LEU A 240 8.07 4.85 -8.30
N PHE A 241 8.08 6.01 -8.95
CA PHE A 241 7.98 6.08 -10.41
C PHE A 241 9.23 5.55 -11.12
N ALA A 242 10.41 5.62 -10.51
CA ALA A 242 11.61 4.99 -11.06
C ALA A 242 11.47 3.46 -11.10
N VAL A 243 10.97 2.84 -10.02
CA VAL A 243 10.66 1.41 -9.97
C VAL A 243 9.55 1.06 -10.96
N LYS A 244 8.45 1.84 -10.97
CA LYS A 244 7.33 1.63 -11.89
C LYS A 244 7.74 1.63 -13.35
N LYS A 245 8.58 2.59 -13.75
CA LYS A 245 9.11 2.65 -15.13
C LYS A 245 9.84 1.37 -15.52
N LYS A 246 10.54 0.72 -14.58
CA LYS A 246 11.20 -0.57 -14.83
C LYS A 246 10.19 -1.71 -14.91
N VAL A 247 9.20 -1.74 -14.02
CA VAL A 247 8.10 -2.73 -14.05
C VAL A 247 7.36 -2.67 -15.38
N ASP A 248 6.98 -1.48 -15.85
CA ASP A 248 6.25 -1.29 -17.11
C ASP A 248 7.09 -1.67 -18.35
N ALA A 249 8.43 -1.59 -18.26
CA ALA A 249 9.34 -1.87 -19.37
C ALA A 249 9.60 -3.36 -19.59
N VAL A 250 9.26 -4.22 -18.63
CA VAL A 250 9.33 -5.68 -18.80
C VAL A 250 8.26 -6.07 -19.81
N ALA A 251 8.61 -6.85 -20.83
CA ALA A 251 7.68 -7.32 -21.87
C ALA A 251 6.67 -8.33 -21.30
#